data_AF-A0A7W0N8G1-F1
#
_entry.id   AF-A0A7W0N8G1-F1
#
_cell.length_a   1.000
_cell.length_b   1.000
_cell.length_c   1.000
_cell.angle_alpha   90.00
_cell.angle_beta   90.00
_cell.angle_gamma   90.00
#
_symmetry.space_group_name_H-M   'P 1'
#
loop_
_entity.id
_entity.type
_entity.pdbx_description
1 polymer ?
#
loop_
_entity_poly.entity_id
_entity_poly.type
_entity_poly.pdbx_seq_one_letter_code
_entity_poly.pdbx_strand_id
1 'polypeptide(L)'
;MNDWMIERENKLREFFALDARTEIISPGAVEAFDVSPLVSEHLKKFNLEWHIVPSADAVQIDTEDYRSRLYPALKLDSTNRNYQKTDSYRAITKGHERHQGKIIAVETTLKPRYLPNNRQFYGTQYGFDSRTDPFSAYFGAAKIMSGTRYAHNYNTLRQFVNLVNKDWNDRSLMPPGFRLTICPPVVFNLIGKVFHPEWSATESLELGFYRDENGNAKCYAVGSNAPGDFSYINEVEVEADWTLLGFRTVLVPE
;
A
#
# COMPACT_ATOMS: atom_id res chain seq x y z
N MET A 1 17.70 -1.57 18.18
CA MET A 1 16.53 -1.23 17.34
C MET A 1 16.89 0.00 16.53
N ASN A 2 16.61 0.03 15.23
CA ASN A 2 17.00 1.15 14.35
C ASN A 2 16.21 2.42 14.69
N ASP A 3 16.81 3.61 14.57
CA ASP A 3 16.17 4.90 14.91
C ASP A 3 14.82 5.10 14.20
N TRP A 4 14.74 4.70 12.92
CA TRP A 4 13.49 4.80 12.16
C TRP A 4 12.38 3.92 12.75
N MET A 5 12.70 2.75 13.31
CA MET A 5 11.69 1.87 13.91
C MET A 5 11.10 2.52 15.15
N ILE A 6 11.93 3.14 15.98
CA ILE A 6 11.50 3.88 17.18
C ILE A 6 10.56 5.02 16.77
N GLU A 7 10.89 5.76 15.71
CA GLU A 7 10.01 6.81 15.17
C GLU A 7 8.66 6.24 14.71
N ARG A 8 8.66 5.10 13.99
CA ARG A 8 7.43 4.45 13.51
C ARG A 8 6.57 3.94 14.66
N GLU A 9 7.17 3.29 15.64
CA GLU A 9 6.46 2.85 16.84
C GLU A 9 5.84 4.01 17.59
N ASN A 10 6.58 5.09 17.84
CA ASN A 10 6.05 6.24 18.57
C ASN A 10 4.84 6.87 17.88
N LYS A 11 4.89 7.02 16.56
CA LYS A 11 3.74 7.52 15.78
C LYS A 11 2.54 6.57 15.84
N LEU A 12 2.76 5.25 15.82
CA LEU A 12 1.68 4.26 15.98
C LEU A 12 1.10 4.29 17.39
N ARG A 13 1.92 4.43 18.44
CA ARG A 13 1.47 4.59 19.83
C ARG A 13 0.59 5.82 19.96
N GLU A 14 1.03 6.95 19.44
CA GLU A 14 0.27 8.19 19.46
C GLU A 14 -1.07 8.03 18.72
N PHE A 15 -1.04 7.50 17.50
CA PHE A 15 -2.22 7.37 16.66
C PHE A 15 -3.29 6.43 17.25
N PHE A 16 -2.87 5.29 17.80
CA PHE A 16 -3.76 4.30 18.42
C PHE A 16 -3.95 4.50 19.93
N ALA A 17 -3.36 5.54 20.52
CA ALA A 17 -3.35 5.80 21.96
C ALA A 17 -2.89 4.60 22.80
N LEU A 18 -1.84 3.90 22.33
CA LEU A 18 -1.27 2.73 23.00
C LEU A 18 -0.37 3.15 24.16
N ASP A 19 -0.33 2.31 25.20
CA ASP A 19 0.58 2.52 26.31
C ASP A 19 2.05 2.26 25.90
N ALA A 20 3.00 2.76 26.69
CA ALA A 20 4.42 2.63 26.38
C ALA A 20 4.95 1.18 26.45
N ARG A 21 4.21 0.28 27.11
CA ARG A 21 4.59 -1.14 27.28
C ARG A 21 3.94 -2.05 26.25
N THR A 22 2.96 -1.57 25.48
CA THR A 22 2.32 -2.36 24.41
C THR A 22 3.36 -2.79 23.39
N GLU A 23 3.43 -4.07 23.07
CA GLU A 23 4.35 -4.59 22.06
C GLU A 23 3.73 -4.46 20.66
N ILE A 24 4.16 -3.43 19.91
CA ILE A 24 3.60 -3.13 18.57
C ILE A 24 4.03 -4.16 17.53
N ILE A 25 5.27 -4.64 17.64
CA ILE A 25 5.85 -5.61 16.72
C ILE A 25 6.58 -6.69 17.49
N SER A 26 6.48 -7.93 17.02
CA SER A 26 7.14 -9.05 17.68
C SER A 26 8.68 -8.90 17.64
N PRO A 27 9.42 -9.30 18.69
CA PRO A 27 10.88 -9.20 18.71
C PRO A 27 11.50 -10.03 17.59
N GLY A 28 10.91 -11.20 17.29
CA GLY A 28 11.36 -12.06 16.20
C GLY A 28 11.27 -11.39 14.81
N ALA A 29 10.28 -10.54 14.57
CA ALA A 29 10.20 -9.78 13.32
C ALA A 29 11.29 -8.70 13.22
N VAL A 30 11.68 -8.10 14.35
CA VAL A 30 12.78 -7.13 14.41
C VAL A 30 14.12 -7.82 14.23
N GLU A 31 14.33 -8.98 14.86
CA GLU A 31 15.55 -9.77 14.76
C GLU A 31 15.75 -10.36 13.36
N ALA A 32 14.68 -10.80 12.71
CA ALA A 32 14.73 -11.32 11.34
C ALA A 32 14.90 -10.21 10.28
N PHE A 33 14.72 -8.95 10.66
CA PHE A 33 14.81 -7.83 9.73
C PHE A 33 16.27 -7.42 9.50
N ASP A 34 16.84 -7.94 8.42
CA ASP A 34 18.16 -7.58 7.93
C ASP A 34 18.09 -7.06 6.50
N VAL A 35 18.67 -5.88 6.29
CA VAL A 35 18.75 -5.22 4.99
C VAL A 35 20.17 -4.76 4.79
N SER A 36 20.89 -5.44 3.88
CA SER A 36 22.25 -5.06 3.54
C SER A 36 22.34 -3.62 3.01
N PRO A 37 23.47 -2.92 3.17
CA PRO A 37 23.65 -1.57 2.64
C PRO A 37 23.39 -1.48 1.12
N LEU A 38 23.79 -2.50 0.36
CA LEU A 38 23.54 -2.57 -1.08
C LEU A 38 22.04 -2.58 -1.40
N VAL A 39 21.27 -3.42 -0.69
CA VAL A 39 19.82 -3.49 -0.86
C VAL A 39 19.18 -2.18 -0.42
N SER A 40 19.56 -1.63 0.74
CA SER A 40 19.05 -0.35 1.24
C SER A 40 19.25 0.79 0.23
N GLU A 41 20.44 0.93 -0.33
CA GLU A 41 20.74 1.96 -1.35
C GLU A 41 19.99 1.72 -2.65
N HIS A 42 19.73 0.47 -3.03
CA HIS A 42 18.87 0.16 -4.17
C HIS A 42 17.43 0.59 -3.91
N LEU A 43 16.83 0.17 -2.79
CA LEU A 43 15.44 0.47 -2.44
C LEU A 43 15.15 1.97 -2.31
N LYS A 44 16.11 2.76 -1.82
CA LYS A 44 16.01 4.23 -1.78
C LYS A 44 15.77 4.85 -3.16
N LYS A 45 16.36 4.30 -4.23
CA LYS A 45 16.16 4.79 -5.60
C LYS A 45 14.71 4.61 -6.07
N PHE A 46 13.96 3.71 -5.43
CA PHE A 46 12.55 3.44 -5.69
C PHE A 46 11.61 4.14 -4.70
N ASN A 47 12.13 5.05 -3.86
CA ASN A 47 11.37 5.73 -2.79
C ASN A 47 10.62 4.76 -1.87
N LEU A 48 11.26 3.63 -1.55
CA LEU A 48 10.70 2.65 -0.62
C LEU A 48 11.11 3.01 0.82
N GLU A 49 10.12 3.28 1.65
CA GLU A 49 10.26 3.64 3.06
C GLU A 49 9.77 2.51 3.95
N TRP A 50 10.53 2.18 5.01
CA TRP A 50 10.18 1.11 5.94
C TRP A 50 9.13 1.57 6.97
N HIS A 51 8.14 0.72 7.19
CA HIS A 51 7.06 0.92 8.14
C HIS A 51 6.74 -0.36 8.91
N ILE A 52 6.05 -0.17 10.03
CA ILE A 52 5.56 -1.24 10.90
C ILE A 52 4.04 -1.32 10.73
N VAL A 53 3.53 -2.51 10.49
CA VAL A 53 2.10 -2.80 10.65
C VAL A 53 1.92 -3.39 12.05
N PRO A 54 1.14 -2.76 12.96
CA PRO A 54 0.95 -3.27 14.31
C PRO A 54 0.50 -4.74 14.35
N SER A 55 0.96 -5.48 15.35
CA SER A 55 0.48 -6.83 15.66
C SER A 55 -1.02 -6.82 16.01
N ALA A 56 -1.66 -7.98 15.85
CA ALA A 56 -3.06 -8.15 16.27
C ALA A 56 -3.23 -7.99 17.79
N ASP A 57 -2.19 -8.30 18.57
CA ASP A 57 -2.18 -8.14 20.02
C ASP A 57 -2.12 -6.67 20.45
N ALA A 58 -1.42 -5.82 19.68
CA ALA A 58 -1.37 -4.39 19.93
C ALA A 58 -2.62 -3.66 19.43
N VAL A 59 -3.09 -4.02 18.23
CA VAL A 59 -4.18 -3.32 17.55
C VAL A 59 -5.10 -4.34 16.87
N GLN A 60 -6.25 -4.59 17.48
CA GLN A 60 -7.26 -5.49 16.93
C GLN A 60 -8.12 -4.79 15.88
N ILE A 61 -8.10 -5.32 14.65
CA ILE A 61 -8.76 -4.71 13.49
C ILE A 61 -10.29 -4.76 13.55
N ASP A 62 -10.84 -5.78 14.18
CA ASP A 62 -12.29 -6.01 14.26
C ASP A 62 -12.98 -5.12 15.30
N THR A 63 -12.21 -4.32 16.04
CA THR A 63 -12.72 -3.35 17.01
C THR A 63 -13.31 -2.10 16.36
N GLU A 64 -14.30 -1.52 17.03
CA GLU A 64 -14.90 -0.26 16.59
C GLU A 64 -13.92 0.92 16.69
N ASP A 65 -12.99 0.90 17.65
CA ASP A 65 -11.95 1.94 17.76
C ASP A 65 -11.08 1.98 16.50
N TYR A 66 -10.54 0.83 16.06
CA TYR A 66 -9.76 0.74 14.83
C TYR A 66 -10.54 1.23 13.61
N ARG A 67 -11.78 0.78 13.47
CA ARG A 67 -12.68 1.20 12.38
C ARG A 67 -12.94 2.69 12.41
N SER A 68 -13.20 3.26 13.58
CA SER A 68 -13.49 4.68 13.71
C SER A 68 -12.30 5.56 13.31
N ARG A 69 -11.06 5.08 13.53
CA ARG A 69 -9.82 5.78 13.19
C ARG A 69 -9.44 5.67 11.71
N LEU A 70 -9.45 4.45 11.15
CA LEU A 70 -9.00 4.20 9.77
C LEU A 70 -10.14 4.21 8.73
N TYR A 71 -11.36 3.88 9.14
CA TYR A 71 -12.50 3.67 8.25
C TYR A 71 -13.77 4.45 8.65
N PRO A 72 -13.69 5.76 8.95
CA PRO A 72 -14.83 6.53 9.47
C PRO A 72 -16.05 6.55 8.54
N ALA A 73 -15.87 6.49 7.22
CA ALA A 73 -16.97 6.47 6.24
C ALA A 73 -17.56 5.07 5.97
N LEU A 74 -16.93 4.01 6.49
CA LEU A 74 -17.42 2.63 6.40
C LEU A 74 -18.11 2.15 7.68
N LYS A 75 -18.47 3.06 8.60
CA LYS A 75 -19.23 2.71 9.80
C LYS A 75 -20.47 1.90 9.43
N LEU A 76 -20.63 0.75 10.08
CA LEU A 76 -21.77 -0.12 9.89
C LEU A 76 -23.02 0.57 10.43
N ASP A 77 -23.94 0.92 9.55
CA ASP A 77 -25.29 1.32 9.97
C ASP A 77 -26.06 0.07 10.37
N SER A 78 -26.31 -0.09 11.67
CA SER A 78 -27.09 -1.21 12.22
C SER A 78 -28.54 -1.20 11.75
N THR A 79 -29.04 -0.05 11.29
CA THR A 79 -30.40 0.12 10.78
C THR A 79 -30.51 -0.10 9.27
N ASN A 80 -29.41 0.01 8.52
CA ASN A 80 -29.41 -0.11 7.06
C ASN A 80 -28.25 -1.01 6.58
N ARG A 81 -28.50 -2.34 6.57
CA ARG A 81 -27.50 -3.34 6.20
C ARG A 81 -27.17 -3.26 4.71
N ASN A 82 -26.07 -2.56 4.38
CA ASN A 82 -25.47 -2.65 3.06
C ASN A 82 -24.56 -3.89 3.00
N TYR A 83 -25.08 -4.98 2.43
CA TYR A 83 -24.39 -6.27 2.35
C TYR A 83 -23.09 -6.20 1.53
N GLN A 84 -23.05 -5.42 0.44
CA GLN A 84 -21.83 -5.23 -0.34
C GLN A 84 -20.73 -4.55 0.47
N LYS A 85 -21.07 -3.50 1.23
CA LYS A 85 -20.11 -2.87 2.16
C LYS A 85 -19.62 -3.86 3.22
N THR A 86 -20.49 -4.76 3.68
CA THR A 86 -20.14 -5.78 4.67
C THR A 86 -19.19 -6.83 4.12
N ASP A 87 -19.40 -7.31 2.89
CA ASP A 87 -18.56 -8.33 2.28
C ASP A 87 -17.20 -7.79 1.86
N SER A 88 -17.16 -6.59 1.25
CA SER A 88 -15.91 -5.87 1.00
C SER A 88 -15.16 -5.65 2.31
N TYR A 89 -15.84 -5.24 3.38
CA TYR A 89 -15.23 -5.06 4.69
C TYR A 89 -14.63 -6.37 5.23
N ARG A 90 -15.33 -7.50 5.16
CA ARG A 90 -14.76 -8.79 5.58
C ARG A 90 -13.53 -9.19 4.77
N ALA A 91 -13.55 -8.99 3.46
CA ALA A 91 -12.42 -9.28 2.60
C ALA A 91 -11.22 -8.39 2.94
N ILE A 92 -11.48 -7.12 3.24
CA ILE A 92 -10.50 -6.16 3.74
C ILE A 92 -9.93 -6.64 5.07
N THR A 93 -10.77 -6.97 6.07
CA THR A 93 -10.32 -7.45 7.39
C THR A 93 -9.43 -8.69 7.29
N LYS A 94 -9.83 -9.71 6.53
CA LYS A 94 -9.00 -10.89 6.27
C LYS A 94 -7.68 -10.55 5.57
N GLY A 95 -7.70 -9.57 4.67
CA GLY A 95 -6.51 -9.06 4.02
C GLY A 95 -5.54 -8.39 5.01
N HIS A 96 -6.06 -7.64 5.98
CA HIS A 96 -5.26 -6.97 7.01
C HIS A 96 -4.55 -7.95 7.93
N GLU A 97 -5.23 -9.00 8.40
CA GLU A 97 -4.66 -10.02 9.30
C GLU A 97 -3.33 -10.58 8.75
N ARG A 98 -3.21 -10.71 7.43
CA ARG A 98 -2.00 -11.21 6.76
C ARG A 98 -0.81 -10.26 6.82
N HIS A 99 -1.03 -9.00 7.17
CA HIS A 99 -0.01 -7.96 7.23
C HIS A 99 0.29 -7.51 8.66
N GLN A 100 -0.53 -7.86 9.66
CA GLN A 100 -0.29 -7.50 11.05
C GLN A 100 1.01 -8.07 11.59
N GLY A 101 1.71 -7.27 12.40
CA GLY A 101 2.98 -7.63 13.02
C GLY A 101 4.17 -7.70 12.07
N LYS A 102 4.04 -7.18 10.83
CA LYS A 102 5.10 -7.22 9.81
C LYS A 102 5.78 -5.88 9.63
N ILE A 103 7.05 -5.94 9.24
CA ILE A 103 7.80 -4.82 8.67
C ILE A 103 7.61 -4.87 7.16
N ILE A 104 7.28 -3.73 6.56
CA ILE A 104 7.02 -3.59 5.12
C ILE A 104 7.73 -2.34 4.59
N ALA A 105 8.06 -2.30 3.30
CA ALA A 105 8.54 -1.08 2.66
C ALA A 105 7.49 -0.56 1.67
N VAL A 106 7.00 0.66 1.84
CA VAL A 106 5.97 1.24 0.96
C VAL A 106 6.59 2.29 0.07
N GLU A 107 6.14 2.35 -1.18
CA GLU A 107 6.54 3.42 -2.09
C GLU A 107 5.88 4.73 -1.68
N THR A 108 6.69 5.73 -1.32
CA THR A 108 6.21 7.00 -0.75
C THR A 108 6.26 8.19 -1.71
N THR A 109 6.55 7.96 -2.98
CA THR A 109 6.51 8.99 -4.02
C THR A 109 5.24 9.84 -3.92
N LEU A 110 5.39 11.17 -3.87
CA LEU A 110 4.22 12.05 -3.87
C LEU A 110 3.50 11.98 -5.22
N LYS A 111 2.23 12.34 -5.21
CA LYS A 111 1.45 12.52 -6.42
C LYS A 111 1.20 14.02 -6.63
N PRO A 112 1.07 14.50 -7.87
CA PRO A 112 0.63 15.86 -8.11
C PRO A 112 -0.82 15.98 -7.67
N ARG A 113 -1.27 17.22 -7.58
CA ARG A 113 -2.70 17.50 -7.52
C ARG A 113 -3.30 17.26 -8.92
N TYR A 114 -4.43 16.55 -8.96
CA TYR A 114 -5.23 16.48 -10.18
C TYR A 114 -5.81 17.87 -10.47
N LEU A 115 -5.71 18.30 -11.73
CA LEU A 115 -6.37 19.51 -12.23
C LEU A 115 -7.53 19.08 -13.13
N PRO A 116 -8.79 19.38 -12.77
CA PRO A 116 -9.95 19.03 -13.58
C PRO A 116 -9.79 19.51 -15.03
N ASN A 117 -10.14 18.66 -16.00
CA ASN A 117 -10.04 18.89 -17.45
C ASN A 117 -8.62 18.99 -18.03
N ASN A 118 -7.57 18.77 -17.24
CA ASN A 118 -6.23 18.60 -17.77
C ASN A 118 -5.94 17.11 -18.01
N ARG A 119 -6.27 16.62 -19.21
CA ARG A 119 -5.95 15.25 -19.66
C ARG A 119 -4.46 15.06 -19.99
N GLN A 120 -3.61 16.07 -19.81
CA GLN A 120 -2.17 15.91 -20.02
C GLN A 120 -1.64 15.01 -18.92
N PHE A 121 -1.29 13.78 -19.32
CA PHE A 121 -0.50 12.77 -18.61
C PHE A 121 -0.21 13.12 -17.17
N TYR A 122 -1.01 12.53 -16.29
CA TYR A 122 -0.84 12.49 -14.85
C TYR A 122 0.59 12.77 -14.42
N GLY A 123 0.76 13.92 -13.77
CA GLY A 123 1.88 14.08 -12.89
C GLY A 123 1.92 12.88 -11.93
N THR A 124 3.10 12.41 -11.61
CA THR A 124 3.44 11.93 -10.26
C THR A 124 4.37 13.02 -9.70
N GLN A 125 5.02 12.88 -8.55
CA GLN A 125 6.23 13.66 -8.32
C GLN A 125 7.24 13.48 -9.47
N TYR A 126 7.11 12.39 -10.25
CA TYR A 126 7.82 12.11 -11.50
C TYR A 126 7.18 12.72 -12.77
N GLY A 127 5.94 13.22 -12.73
CA GLY A 127 5.14 13.41 -13.95
C GLY A 127 5.06 14.84 -14.49
N PHE A 128 6.23 15.44 -14.66
CA PHE A 128 6.46 16.11 -15.95
C PHE A 128 7.21 15.20 -16.92
N ASP A 129 7.88 14.16 -16.42
CA ASP A 129 8.72 13.26 -17.20
C ASP A 129 8.63 11.82 -16.67
N SER A 130 7.82 10.99 -17.32
CA SER A 130 7.65 9.57 -16.97
C SER A 130 8.96 8.76 -16.97
N ARG A 131 10.04 9.27 -17.58
CA ARG A 131 11.38 8.66 -17.52
C ARG A 131 12.03 8.76 -16.14
N THR A 132 11.53 9.64 -15.28
CA THR A 132 12.05 9.81 -13.91
C THR A 132 11.42 8.83 -12.91
N ASP A 133 10.40 8.08 -13.32
CA ASP A 133 9.89 6.97 -12.50
C ASP A 133 10.94 5.84 -12.48
N PRO A 134 11.42 5.42 -11.31
CA PRO A 134 12.45 4.40 -11.20
C PRO A 134 11.98 3.03 -11.72
N PHE A 135 10.67 2.81 -11.82
CA PHE A 135 10.10 1.60 -12.41
C PHE A 135 9.84 1.69 -13.92
N SER A 136 10.11 2.82 -14.57
CA SER A 136 9.85 3.05 -16.00
C SER A 136 10.40 1.95 -16.92
N ALA A 137 11.60 1.45 -16.64
CA ALA A 137 12.21 0.35 -17.39
C ALA A 137 11.36 -0.94 -17.36
N TYR A 138 10.69 -1.23 -16.26
CA TYR A 138 9.83 -2.41 -16.12
C TYR A 138 8.45 -2.20 -16.76
N PHE A 139 7.93 -0.97 -16.82
CA PHE A 139 6.61 -0.70 -17.43
C PHE A 139 6.57 -1.07 -18.90
N GLY A 140 7.60 -0.70 -19.66
CA GLY A 140 7.71 -1.07 -21.07
C GLY A 140 7.75 -2.59 -21.25
N ALA A 141 8.57 -3.29 -20.46
CA ALA A 141 8.67 -4.75 -20.50
C ALA A 141 7.37 -5.45 -20.06
N ALA A 142 6.59 -4.83 -19.17
CA ALA A 142 5.29 -5.32 -18.71
C ALA A 142 4.11 -4.98 -19.65
N LYS A 143 4.38 -4.28 -20.77
CA LYS A 143 3.37 -3.79 -21.73
C LYS A 143 2.37 -2.82 -21.10
N ILE A 144 2.77 -2.07 -20.07
CA ILE A 144 1.95 -0.96 -19.56
C ILE A 144 2.04 0.17 -20.57
N MET A 145 0.93 0.41 -21.27
CA MET A 145 0.86 1.43 -22.31
C MET A 145 1.13 2.81 -21.70
N SER A 146 1.87 3.66 -22.41
CA SER A 146 2.32 5.01 -22.00
C SER A 146 3.48 5.10 -21.01
N GLY A 147 3.97 4.00 -20.44
CA GLY A 147 5.07 4.05 -19.45
C GLY A 147 4.72 4.88 -18.21
N THR A 148 3.44 5.04 -17.92
CA THR A 148 2.92 5.73 -16.75
C THR A 148 2.42 4.73 -15.71
N ARG A 149 2.11 5.22 -14.51
CA ARG A 149 1.43 4.45 -13.45
C ARG A 149 -0.05 4.18 -13.73
N TYR A 150 -0.56 4.58 -14.89
CA TYR A 150 -1.96 4.51 -15.29
C TYR A 150 -2.08 3.65 -16.56
N ALA A 151 -3.28 3.53 -17.12
CA ALA A 151 -3.52 2.79 -18.37
C ALA A 151 -2.96 1.34 -18.34
N HIS A 152 -3.17 0.67 -17.21
CA HIS A 152 -2.78 -0.72 -16.98
C HIS A 152 -4.02 -1.59 -16.75
N ASN A 153 -3.84 -2.91 -16.75
CA ASN A 153 -4.83 -3.88 -16.28
C ASN A 153 -4.16 -4.91 -15.38
N TYR A 154 -4.94 -5.89 -14.91
CA TYR A 154 -4.44 -6.93 -14.01
C TYR A 154 -3.24 -7.69 -14.59
N ASN A 155 -3.33 -8.07 -15.86
CA ASN A 155 -2.30 -8.87 -16.51
C ASN A 155 -0.98 -8.10 -16.64
N THR A 156 -1.05 -6.81 -17.03
CA THR A 156 0.14 -5.97 -17.13
C THR A 156 0.75 -5.70 -15.76
N LEU A 157 -0.06 -5.47 -14.71
CA LEU A 157 0.45 -5.29 -13.34
C LEU A 157 1.06 -6.56 -12.76
N ARG A 158 0.43 -7.72 -13.00
CA ARG A 158 0.99 -9.01 -12.62
C ARG A 158 2.33 -9.23 -13.30
N GLN A 159 2.43 -8.94 -14.60
CA GLN A 159 3.68 -9.06 -15.34
C GLN A 159 4.76 -8.10 -14.80
N PHE A 160 4.39 -6.85 -14.51
CA PHE A 160 5.27 -5.87 -13.89
C PHE A 160 5.84 -6.38 -12.56
N VAL A 161 4.97 -6.83 -11.65
CA VAL A 161 5.37 -7.39 -10.36
C VAL A 161 6.32 -8.59 -10.54
N ASN A 162 6.00 -9.50 -11.47
CA ASN A 162 6.85 -10.66 -11.74
C ASN A 162 8.23 -10.27 -12.27
N LEU A 163 8.30 -9.30 -13.18
CA LEU A 163 9.56 -8.82 -13.75
C LEU A 163 10.46 -8.18 -12.69
N VAL A 164 9.89 -7.31 -11.85
CA VAL A 164 10.64 -6.65 -10.77
C VAL A 164 11.15 -7.68 -9.76
N ASN A 165 10.28 -8.57 -9.27
CA ASN A 165 10.69 -9.60 -8.32
C ASN A 165 11.78 -10.50 -8.90
N LYS A 166 11.64 -10.93 -10.17
CA LYS A 166 12.65 -11.75 -10.82
C LYS A 166 14.00 -11.04 -10.90
N ASP A 167 14.03 -9.82 -11.45
CA ASP A 167 15.27 -9.05 -11.61
C ASP A 167 15.94 -8.75 -10.27
N TRP A 168 15.17 -8.33 -9.26
CA TRP A 168 15.73 -8.00 -7.96
C TRP A 168 16.25 -9.23 -7.24
N ASN A 169 15.57 -10.38 -7.33
CA ASN A 169 16.08 -11.63 -6.78
C ASN A 169 17.34 -12.12 -7.51
N ASP A 170 17.33 -12.15 -8.85
CA ASP A 170 18.46 -12.59 -9.67
C ASP A 170 19.73 -11.76 -9.39
N ARG A 171 19.56 -10.50 -8.97
CA ARG A 171 20.65 -9.56 -8.64
C ARG A 171 20.92 -9.40 -7.15
N SER A 172 20.21 -10.15 -6.29
CA SER A 172 20.32 -10.04 -4.83
C SER A 172 20.05 -8.61 -4.30
N LEU A 173 19.09 -7.93 -4.93
CA LEU A 173 18.61 -6.58 -4.58
C LEU A 173 17.27 -6.61 -3.81
N MET A 174 16.80 -7.80 -3.45
CA MET A 174 15.63 -8.03 -2.60
C MET A 174 16.10 -8.44 -1.21
N PRO A 175 15.53 -7.88 -0.12
CA PRO A 175 15.76 -8.43 1.22
C PRO A 175 15.34 -9.92 1.29
N PRO A 176 16.08 -10.78 2.00
CA PRO A 176 15.72 -12.19 2.13
C PRO A 176 14.29 -12.38 2.67
N GLY A 177 13.50 -13.22 2.01
CA GLY A 177 12.12 -13.50 2.43
C GLY A 177 11.13 -12.35 2.16
N PHE A 178 11.47 -11.39 1.31
CA PHE A 178 10.55 -10.34 0.86
C PHE A 178 10.18 -10.51 -0.61
N ARG A 179 9.00 -9.97 -0.95
CA ARG A 179 8.57 -9.78 -2.33
C ARG A 179 7.92 -8.43 -2.55
N LEU A 180 8.06 -7.92 -3.77
CA LEU A 180 7.34 -6.74 -4.23
C LEU A 180 5.92 -7.13 -4.68
N THR A 181 4.95 -6.28 -4.35
CA THR A 181 3.57 -6.39 -4.81
C THR A 181 2.95 -5.00 -4.96
N ILE A 182 1.75 -4.93 -5.51
CA ILE A 182 0.93 -3.71 -5.46
C ILE A 182 0.41 -3.52 -4.03
N CYS A 183 0.42 -2.27 -3.55
CA CYS A 183 0.07 -1.90 -2.19
C CYS A 183 -1.33 -2.39 -1.80
N PRO A 184 -1.44 -3.27 -0.79
CA PRO A 184 -2.73 -3.72 -0.28
C PRO A 184 -3.54 -2.56 0.31
N PRO A 185 -4.89 -2.59 0.21
CA PRO A 185 -5.75 -1.54 0.77
C PRO A 185 -5.47 -1.19 2.24
N VAL A 186 -5.18 -2.19 3.09
CA VAL A 186 -4.80 -1.99 4.50
C VAL A 186 -3.57 -1.12 4.65
N VAL A 187 -2.53 -1.48 3.90
CA VAL A 187 -1.22 -0.82 3.98
C VAL A 187 -1.41 0.60 3.49
N PHE A 188 -2.10 0.77 2.36
CA PHE A 188 -2.38 2.09 1.83
C PHE A 188 -3.10 2.99 2.84
N ASN A 189 -4.17 2.49 3.47
CA ASN A 189 -4.93 3.26 4.45
C ASN A 189 -4.10 3.56 5.71
N LEU A 190 -3.51 2.53 6.35
CA LEU A 190 -2.72 2.72 7.57
C LEU A 190 -1.57 3.70 7.33
N ILE A 191 -0.80 3.49 6.26
CA ILE A 191 0.39 4.28 6.00
C ILE A 191 0.03 5.69 5.54
N GLY A 192 -0.97 5.83 4.68
CA GLY A 192 -1.51 7.14 4.29
C GLY A 192 -2.08 7.90 5.49
N LYS A 193 -2.80 7.24 6.40
CA LYS A 193 -3.43 7.90 7.55
C LYS A 193 -2.42 8.35 8.60
N VAL A 194 -1.44 7.49 8.92
CA VAL A 194 -0.53 7.70 10.06
C VAL A 194 0.74 8.44 9.65
N PHE A 195 1.31 8.11 8.48
CA PHE A 195 2.64 8.58 8.09
C PHE A 195 2.61 9.57 6.93
N HIS A 196 1.65 9.42 6.02
CA HIS A 196 1.57 10.22 4.79
C HIS A 196 0.20 10.86 4.54
N PRO A 197 -0.34 11.66 5.50
CA PRO A 197 -1.66 12.26 5.36
C PRO A 197 -1.77 13.16 4.13
N GLU A 198 -0.66 13.68 3.61
CA GLU A 198 -0.59 14.47 2.39
C GLU A 198 -1.06 13.72 1.13
N TRP A 199 -1.05 12.38 1.12
CA TRP A 199 -1.55 11.60 -0.01
C TRP A 199 -3.04 11.85 -0.28
N SER A 200 -3.80 12.22 0.76
CA SER A 200 -5.22 12.53 0.65
C SER A 200 -5.53 13.86 -0.03
N ALA A 201 -4.52 14.70 -0.27
CA ALA A 201 -4.69 15.95 -1.02
C ALA A 201 -4.75 15.72 -2.54
N THR A 202 -4.69 14.46 -2.98
CA THR A 202 -4.77 14.06 -4.39
C THR A 202 -6.09 13.36 -4.66
N GLU A 203 -6.82 13.79 -5.69
CA GLU A 203 -8.11 13.16 -6.09
C GLU A 203 -7.90 11.82 -6.83
N SER A 204 -6.65 11.38 -7.02
CA SER A 204 -6.36 10.13 -7.74
C SER A 204 -6.65 8.91 -6.88
N LEU A 205 -7.42 7.97 -7.43
CA LEU A 205 -7.59 6.64 -6.86
C LEU A 205 -6.40 5.74 -7.22
N GLU A 206 -6.14 4.75 -6.37
CA GLU A 206 -5.15 3.70 -6.59
C GLU A 206 -5.82 2.34 -6.69
N LEU A 207 -5.23 1.47 -7.50
CA LEU A 207 -5.51 0.05 -7.44
C LEU A 207 -4.70 -0.56 -6.30
N GLY A 208 -5.38 -1.22 -5.38
CA GLY A 208 -4.82 -2.18 -4.45
C GLY A 208 -5.37 -3.58 -4.73
N PHE A 209 -4.66 -4.63 -4.33
CA PHE A 209 -5.24 -5.97 -4.34
C PHE A 209 -4.75 -6.84 -3.19
N TYR A 210 -5.56 -7.83 -2.83
CA TYR A 210 -5.16 -8.96 -2.01
C TYR A 210 -5.09 -10.20 -2.90
N ARG A 211 -4.04 -11.01 -2.78
CA ARG A 211 -3.99 -12.33 -3.42
C ARG A 211 -4.44 -13.40 -2.45
N ASP A 212 -5.31 -14.31 -2.87
CA ASP A 212 -5.64 -15.51 -2.09
C ASP A 212 -4.51 -16.56 -2.17
N GLU A 213 -4.69 -17.68 -1.48
CA GLU A 213 -3.73 -18.80 -1.42
C GLU A 213 -3.53 -19.47 -2.79
N ASN A 214 -4.49 -19.31 -3.71
CA ASN A 214 -4.41 -19.82 -5.08
C ASN A 214 -3.81 -18.79 -6.04
N GLY A 215 -3.41 -17.61 -5.54
CA GLY A 215 -2.85 -16.52 -6.33
C GLY A 215 -3.88 -15.65 -7.06
N ASN A 216 -5.19 -15.87 -6.85
CA ASN A 216 -6.23 -15.02 -7.42
C ASN A 216 -6.23 -13.67 -6.70
N ALA A 217 -6.33 -12.59 -7.45
CA ALA A 217 -6.41 -11.25 -6.87
C ALA A 217 -7.86 -10.80 -6.71
N LYS A 218 -8.20 -10.28 -5.52
CA LYS A 218 -9.34 -9.39 -5.33
C LYS A 218 -8.84 -7.96 -5.39
N CYS A 219 -9.35 -7.19 -6.35
CA CYS A 219 -8.90 -5.85 -6.68
C CYS A 219 -9.83 -4.78 -6.11
N TYR A 220 -9.25 -3.68 -5.68
CA TYR A 220 -9.96 -2.57 -5.06
C TYR A 220 -9.41 -1.25 -5.58
N ALA A 221 -10.31 -0.31 -5.89
CA ALA A 221 -9.97 1.10 -5.97
C ALA A 221 -9.93 1.63 -4.53
N VAL A 222 -8.82 2.25 -4.16
CA VAL A 222 -8.58 2.84 -2.85
C VAL A 222 -8.21 4.31 -3.00
N GLY A 223 -8.54 5.13 -2.02
CA GLY A 223 -8.24 6.56 -2.09
C GLY A 223 -8.79 7.30 -0.89
N SER A 224 -8.99 8.60 -1.06
CA SER A 224 -9.50 9.46 -0.01
C SER A 224 -10.92 9.93 -0.25
N ASN A 225 -11.77 9.88 0.79
CA ASN A 225 -13.11 10.50 0.78
C ASN A 225 -13.05 12.00 1.07
N ALA A 226 -12.04 12.42 1.83
CA ALA A 226 -11.75 13.80 2.22
C ALA A 226 -10.26 13.92 2.63
N PRO A 227 -9.71 15.14 2.77
CA PRO A 227 -8.40 15.32 3.36
C PRO A 227 -8.26 14.60 4.71
N GLY A 228 -7.26 13.73 4.81
CA GLY A 228 -6.99 12.88 5.96
C GLY A 228 -7.89 11.65 6.09
N ASP A 229 -8.83 11.38 5.18
CA ASP A 229 -9.73 10.22 5.24
C ASP A 229 -9.48 9.25 4.09
N PHE A 230 -8.77 8.15 4.34
CA PHE A 230 -8.41 7.11 3.37
C PHE A 230 -9.41 5.93 3.31
N SER A 231 -10.64 6.14 3.79
CA SER A 231 -11.64 5.08 3.88
C SER A 231 -12.36 4.74 2.58
N TYR A 232 -12.05 5.41 1.46
CA TYR A 232 -12.62 5.06 0.17
C TYR A 232 -12.04 3.72 -0.29
N ILE A 233 -12.90 2.71 -0.34
CA ILE A 233 -12.56 1.40 -0.90
C ILE A 233 -13.77 0.89 -1.70
N ASN A 234 -13.54 0.56 -2.96
CA ASN A 234 -14.54 -0.04 -3.84
C ASN A 234 -13.95 -1.27 -4.53
N GLU A 235 -14.66 -2.39 -4.54
CA GLU A 235 -14.23 -3.56 -5.31
C GLU A 235 -14.27 -3.24 -6.80
N VAL A 236 -13.25 -3.68 -7.53
CA VAL A 236 -13.14 -3.46 -8.97
C VAL A 236 -13.00 -4.80 -9.65
N GLU A 237 -13.87 -5.03 -10.64
CA GLU A 237 -13.78 -6.22 -11.47
C GLU A 237 -12.49 -6.22 -12.29
N VAL A 238 -11.93 -7.41 -12.50
CA VAL A 238 -10.65 -7.60 -13.21
C VAL A 238 -10.72 -7.12 -14.67
N GLU A 239 -11.91 -7.12 -15.26
CA GLU A 239 -12.19 -6.71 -16.64
C GLU A 239 -12.62 -5.24 -16.77
N ALA A 240 -12.80 -4.53 -15.65
CA ALA A 240 -13.19 -3.12 -15.68
C ALA A 240 -12.07 -2.24 -16.27
N ASP A 241 -12.45 -1.07 -16.78
CA ASP A 241 -11.50 -0.07 -17.25
C ASP A 241 -10.76 0.56 -16.05
N TRP A 242 -9.48 0.22 -15.89
CA TRP A 242 -8.60 0.72 -14.83
C TRP A 242 -7.75 1.92 -15.27
N THR A 243 -8.03 2.50 -16.44
CA THR A 243 -7.16 3.51 -17.05
C THR A 243 -6.89 4.72 -16.15
N LEU A 244 -7.80 5.05 -15.24
CA LEU A 244 -7.70 6.18 -14.32
C LEU A 244 -7.19 5.81 -12.92
N LEU A 245 -7.03 4.51 -12.63
CA LEU A 245 -6.49 4.05 -11.36
C LEU A 245 -4.97 4.01 -11.47
N GLY A 246 -4.28 4.71 -10.56
CA GLY A 246 -2.83 4.57 -10.41
C GLY A 246 -2.49 3.34 -9.54
N PHE A 247 -1.23 3.17 -9.15
CA PHE A 247 -0.86 2.19 -8.14
C PHE A 247 0.43 2.57 -7.40
N ARG A 248 0.56 2.08 -6.17
CA ARG A 248 1.81 2.06 -5.39
C ARG A 248 2.34 0.65 -5.24
N THR A 249 3.64 0.54 -5.08
CA THR A 249 4.30 -0.71 -4.75
C THR A 249 4.56 -0.83 -3.25
N VAL A 250 4.66 -2.07 -2.77
CA VAL A 250 5.07 -2.39 -1.41
C VAL A 250 5.93 -3.66 -1.42
N LEU A 251 6.97 -3.68 -0.58
CA LEU A 251 7.68 -4.89 -0.20
C LEU A 251 7.02 -5.49 1.05
N VAL A 252 6.65 -6.75 0.96
CA VAL A 252 6.05 -7.52 2.06
C VAL A 252 6.85 -8.79 2.32
N PRO A 253 6.93 -9.26 3.57
CA PRO A 253 7.45 -10.60 3.87
C PRO A 253 6.60 -11.68 3.18
N GLU A 254 7.25 -12.70 2.62
CA GLU A 254 6.63 -13.89 2.01
C GLU A 254 5.95 -14.78 3.05
#